data_AF-A0A7J8SN85-F1
#
_entry.id   AF-A0A7J8SN85-F1
#
_cell.length_a   1.000
_cell.length_b   1.000
_cell.length_c   1.000
_cell.angle_alpha   90.00
_cell.angle_beta   90.00
_cell.angle_gamma   90.00
#
_symmetry.space_group_name_H-M   'P 1'
#
loop_
_entity.id
_entity.type
_entity.pdbx_description
1 polymer ?
#
loop_
_entity_poly.entity_id
_entity_poly.type
_entity_poly.pdbx_seq_one_letter_code
_entity_poly.pdbx_strand_id
1 'polypeptide(L)'
;GGKKKEVKKETGLGLSFTKDENFGEWYSEVVVNGEMIEYYDISGCYILRPWAMSIWENMQTFFDAEIKKMKVKNCYFPLFVSPGVLQKEKDHIEGFAP
;
A
#
# COMPACT_ATOMS: atom_id res chain seq x y z
N GLY A 1 26.01 -44.19 18.74
CA GLY A 1 25.87 -42.73 18.81
C GLY A 1 25.97 -42.15 17.42
N GLY A 2 25.04 -41.30 17.02
CA GLY A 2 25.03 -40.65 15.70
C GLY A 2 23.67 -40.03 15.43
N LYS A 3 23.38 -38.85 16.00
CA LYS A 3 22.21 -38.06 15.62
C LYS A 3 22.39 -37.62 14.16
N LYS A 4 21.57 -38.14 13.25
CA LYS A 4 21.42 -37.60 11.89
C LYS A 4 20.99 -36.13 12.03
N LYS A 5 21.77 -35.19 11.50
CA LYS A 5 21.33 -33.81 11.30
C LYS A 5 20.21 -33.82 10.26
N GLU A 6 19.00 -33.47 10.67
CA GLU A 6 17.91 -33.15 9.76
C GLU A 6 18.32 -31.90 8.97
N VAL A 7 18.55 -32.06 7.67
CA VAL A 7 18.68 -30.93 6.75
C VAL A 7 17.26 -30.48 6.45
N LYS A 8 16.82 -29.38 7.07
CA LYS A 8 15.58 -28.71 6.67
C LYS A 8 15.74 -28.30 5.19
N LYS A 9 14.89 -28.85 4.33
CA LYS A 9 14.71 -28.36 2.96
C LYS A 9 14.04 -26.99 3.09
N GLU A 10 14.83 -25.92 3.12
CA GLU A 10 14.30 -24.57 3.02
C GLU A 10 13.89 -24.35 1.56
N THR A 11 12.59 -24.46 1.31
CA THR A 11 12.00 -23.86 0.12
C THR A 11 12.11 -22.36 0.32
N GLY A 12 12.80 -21.62 -0.57
CA GLY A 12 12.99 -20.16 -0.49
C GLY A 12 11.70 -19.32 -0.61
N LEU A 13 10.57 -19.90 -0.22
CA LEU A 13 9.22 -19.34 -0.16
C LEU A 13 8.90 -18.77 1.24
N GLY A 14 9.80 -18.92 2.21
CA GLY A 14 9.65 -18.37 3.57
C GLY A 14 10.15 -16.92 3.69
N LEU A 15 9.85 -16.29 4.81
CA LEU A 15 10.40 -14.97 5.18
C LEU A 15 11.80 -15.16 5.78
N SER A 16 12.75 -14.31 5.40
CA SER A 16 14.13 -14.36 5.88
C SER A 16 14.32 -13.59 7.19
N PHE A 17 13.49 -12.57 7.44
CA PHE A 17 13.58 -11.73 8.63
C PHE A 17 12.37 -11.90 9.54
N THR A 18 12.59 -11.74 10.85
CA THR A 18 11.50 -11.60 11.81
C THR A 18 11.11 -10.13 11.94
N LYS A 19 9.84 -9.88 12.29
CA LYS A 19 9.30 -8.53 12.47
C LYS A 19 10.07 -7.70 13.50
N ASP A 20 10.50 -8.33 14.60
CA ASP A 20 11.17 -7.65 15.71
C ASP A 20 12.66 -7.41 15.45
N GLU A 21 13.29 -8.19 14.57
CA GLU A 21 14.71 -8.08 14.22
C GLU A 21 14.96 -7.03 13.14
N ASN A 22 14.20 -7.10 12.04
CA ASN A 22 14.33 -6.17 10.93
C ASN A 22 12.97 -5.93 10.28
N PHE A 23 12.24 -4.96 10.84
CA PHE A 23 10.89 -4.63 10.39
C PHE A 23 10.83 -4.21 8.92
N GLY A 24 11.84 -3.48 8.41
CA GLY A 24 11.83 -2.95 7.04
C GLY A 24 11.91 -4.06 5.99
N GLU A 25 12.86 -4.98 6.16
CA GLU A 25 13.00 -6.12 5.26
C GLU A 25 11.85 -7.11 5.45
N TRP A 26 11.45 -7.39 6.70
CA TRP A 26 10.29 -8.24 6.99
C TRP A 26 9.02 -7.72 6.30
N TYR A 27 8.75 -6.42 6.39
CA TYR A 27 7.56 -5.82 5.76
C TYR A 27 7.62 -5.99 4.24
N SER A 28 8.76 -5.67 3.62
CA SER A 28 8.99 -5.83 2.19
C SER A 28 8.75 -7.27 1.74
N GLU A 29 9.34 -8.25 2.43
CA GLU A 29 9.14 -9.67 2.14
C GLU A 29 7.67 -10.09 2.29
N VAL A 30 6.97 -9.64 3.33
CA VAL A 30 5.57 -9.98 3.55
C VAL A 30 4.69 -9.48 2.40
N VAL A 31 4.83 -8.22 2.00
CA VAL A 31 3.93 -7.64 0.99
C VAL A 31 4.28 -8.07 -0.44
N VAL A 32 5.56 -8.40 -0.71
CA VAL A 32 5.99 -8.87 -2.03
C VAL A 32 5.79 -10.38 -2.18
N ASN A 33 6.30 -11.19 -1.25
CA ASN A 33 6.15 -12.66 -1.29
C ASN A 33 4.71 -13.08 -1.02
N GLY A 34 3.94 -12.26 -0.30
CA GLY A 34 2.50 -12.41 -0.13
C GLY A 34 1.68 -11.94 -1.34
N GLU A 35 2.32 -11.61 -2.46
CA GLU A 35 1.64 -11.24 -3.72
C GLU A 35 0.69 -10.04 -3.59
N MET A 36 0.96 -9.13 -2.66
CA MET A 36 0.13 -7.94 -2.42
C MET A 36 0.59 -6.77 -3.28
N ILE A 37 1.91 -6.58 -3.43
CA ILE A 37 2.47 -5.48 -4.21
C ILE A 37 3.58 -5.94 -5.15
N GLU A 38 3.84 -5.14 -6.17
CA GLU A 38 5.06 -5.16 -6.97
C GLU A 38 5.68 -3.75 -6.99
N TYR A 39 7.01 -3.68 -6.96
CA TYR A 39 7.72 -2.41 -7.10
C TYR A 39 7.58 -1.87 -8.52
N TYR A 40 7.42 -0.56 -8.64
CA TYR A 40 7.43 0.13 -9.93
C TYR A 40 8.75 0.89 -10.11
N ASP A 41 9.09 1.19 -11.36
CA ASP A 41 10.37 1.85 -11.70
C ASP A 41 10.47 3.30 -11.16
N ILE A 42 9.33 3.90 -10.80
CA ILE A 42 9.27 5.21 -10.16
C ILE A 42 9.35 5.03 -8.65
N SER A 43 10.37 5.65 -8.04
CA SER A 43 10.54 5.64 -6.59
C SER A 43 9.27 6.14 -5.88
N GLY A 44 8.81 5.39 -4.88
CA GLY A 44 7.58 5.68 -4.14
C GLY A 44 6.29 5.24 -4.83
N CYS A 45 6.37 4.58 -5.99
CA CYS A 45 5.21 3.99 -6.67
C CYS A 45 5.24 2.45 -6.59
N TYR A 46 4.06 1.87 -6.40
CA TYR A 46 3.87 0.43 -6.27
C TYR A 46 2.66 -0.01 -7.08
N ILE A 47 2.74 -1.17 -7.71
CA ILE A 47 1.60 -1.84 -8.32
C ILE A 47 0.85 -2.58 -7.21
N LEU A 48 -0.43 -2.26 -7.02
CA LEU A 48 -1.30 -3.01 -6.13
C LEU A 48 -1.85 -4.22 -6.88
N ARG A 49 -1.46 -5.43 -6.45
CA ARG A 49 -1.93 -6.68 -7.04
C ARG A 49 -3.36 -7.01 -6.58
N PRO A 50 -4.06 -7.98 -7.20
CA PRO A 50 -5.46 -8.28 -6.87
C PRO A 50 -5.72 -8.52 -5.37
N TRP A 51 -4.77 -9.11 -4.65
CA TRP A 51 -4.91 -9.32 -3.21
C TRP A 51 -5.01 -7.99 -2.45
N ALA A 52 -4.06 -7.07 -2.65
CA ALA A 52 -4.13 -5.74 -2.03
C ALA A 52 -5.33 -4.92 -2.51
N MET A 53 -5.64 -4.99 -3.81
CA MET A 53 -6.77 -4.25 -4.38
C MET A 53 -8.11 -4.71 -3.79
N SER A 54 -8.28 -6.01 -3.52
CA SER A 54 -9.50 -6.54 -2.89
C SER A 54 -9.75 -5.97 -1.49
N ILE A 55 -8.69 -5.70 -0.72
CA ILE A 55 -8.80 -5.07 0.60
C ILE A 55 -9.33 -3.64 0.44
N TRP A 56 -8.77 -2.90 -0.52
CA TRP A 56 -9.22 -1.55 -0.84
C TRP A 56 -10.68 -1.51 -1.31
N GLU A 57 -11.09 -2.42 -2.21
CA GLU A 57 -12.48 -2.53 -2.68
C GLU A 57 -13.47 -2.79 -1.53
N ASN A 58 -13.09 -3.62 -0.56
CA ASN A 58 -13.89 -3.87 0.64
C ASN A 58 -14.06 -2.60 1.49
N MET A 59 -12.96 -1.87 1.72
CA MET A 59 -12.99 -0.60 2.46
C MET A 59 -13.85 0.45 1.74
N GLN A 60 -13.66 0.58 0.43
CA GLN A 60 -14.42 1.51 -0.42
C GLN A 60 -15.92 1.19 -0.37
N THR A 61 -16.28 -0.09 -0.55
CA THR A 61 -17.68 -0.55 -0.52
C THR A 61 -18.35 -0.23 0.81
N PHE A 62 -17.68 -0.51 1.92
CA PHE A 62 -18.20 -0.19 3.25
C PHE A 62 -18.39 1.32 3.42
N PHE A 63 -17.34 2.10 3.16
CA PHE A 63 -17.35 3.53 3.43
C PHE A 63 -18.34 4.30 2.53
N ASP A 64 -18.42 3.92 1.25
CA ASP A 64 -19.36 4.48 0.28
C ASP A 64 -20.83 4.27 0.73
N ALA A 65 -21.15 3.11 1.29
CA ALA A 65 -22.48 2.84 1.84
C ALA A 65 -22.80 3.75 3.04
N GLU A 66 -21.84 3.98 3.94
CA GLU A 66 -22.04 4.82 5.13
C GLU A 66 -22.25 6.30 4.77
N ILE A 67 -21.44 6.86 3.87
CA ILE A 67 -21.59 8.28 3.48
C ILE A 67 -22.88 8.53 2.69
N LYS A 68 -23.36 7.53 1.94
CA LYS A 68 -24.65 7.62 1.22
C LYS A 68 -25.85 7.73 2.18
N LYS A 69 -25.79 7.10 3.36
CA LYS A 69 -26.81 7.28 4.41
C LYS A 69 -26.87 8.73 4.90
N MET A 70 -25.73 9.42 4.87
CA MET A 70 -25.60 10.84 5.18
C MET A 70 -26.00 11.76 4.02
N LYS A 71 -26.55 11.20 2.93
CA LYS A 71 -26.94 11.91 1.70
C LYS A 71 -25.78 12.55 0.93
N VAL A 72 -24.55 12.12 1.21
CA VAL A 72 -23.37 12.50 0.42
C VAL A 72 -23.47 11.85 -0.96
N LYS A 73 -23.08 12.59 -2.01
CA LYS A 73 -23.08 12.11 -3.39
C LYS A 73 -21.67 12.13 -3.95
N ASN A 74 -21.24 11.01 -4.51
CA ASN A 74 -19.95 10.93 -5.18
C ASN A 74 -19.94 11.81 -6.43
N CYS A 75 -18.80 12.44 -6.67
CA CYS A 75 -18.50 13.22 -7.86
C CYS A 75 -17.02 13.09 -8.17
N TYR A 76 -16.63 13.38 -9.40
CA TYR A 76 -15.25 13.30 -9.86
C TYR A 76 -14.82 14.65 -10.42
N PHE A 77 -13.79 15.23 -9.83
CA PHE A 77 -13.18 16.48 -10.28
C PHE A 77 -11.92 16.18 -11.11
N PRO A 78 -11.52 17.09 -12.01
CA PRO A 78 -10.27 16.94 -12.74
C PRO A 78 -9.05 16.86 -11.79
N LEU A 79 -8.15 15.90 -12.03
CA LEU A 79 -6.89 15.79 -11.29
C LEU A 79 -5.93 16.94 -11.60
N PHE A 80 -5.95 17.45 -12.84
CA PHE A 80 -5.11 18.56 -13.26
C PHE A 80 -5.76 19.89 -12.89
N VAL A 81 -5.03 20.72 -12.17
CA VAL A 81 -5.42 22.07 -11.78
C VAL A 81 -4.45 23.06 -12.42
N SER A 82 -4.96 24.22 -12.87
CA SER A 82 -4.09 25.24 -13.46
C SER A 82 -3.14 25.82 -12.39
N PRO A 83 -1.90 26.20 -12.74
CA PRO A 83 -0.96 26.79 -11.79
C PRO A 83 -1.51 28.03 -11.08
N GLY A 84 -2.32 28.83 -11.79
CA GLY A 84 -2.95 30.03 -11.22
C GLY A 84 -4.00 29.74 -10.15
N VAL A 85 -4.65 28.57 -10.18
CA VAL A 85 -5.59 28.14 -9.11
C VAL A 85 -4.81 27.54 -7.94
N LEU A 86 -3.79 26.73 -8.20
CA LEU A 86 -2.88 26.22 -7.15
C LEU A 86 -2.19 27.34 -6.36
N GLN A 87 -1.79 28.41 -7.04
CA GLN A 87 -1.13 29.56 -6.40
C GLN A 87 -2.06 30.37 -5.49
N LYS A 88 -3.39 30.36 -5.74
CA LYS A 88 -4.37 31.06 -4.89
C LYS A 88 -4.61 30.36 -3.55
N GLU A 89 -4.40 29.05 -3.48
CA GLU A 89 -4.53 28.24 -2.26
C GLU A 89 -3.26 28.24 -1.39
N LYS A 90 -2.13 28.79 -1.89
CA LYS A 90 -0.86 28.82 -1.14
C LYS A 90 -0.95 29.59 0.18
N ASP A 91 -1.82 30.59 0.26
CA ASP A 91 -2.02 31.36 1.48
C ASP A 91 -2.91 30.65 2.51
N HIS A 92 -3.50 29.49 2.16
CA HIS A 92 -4.43 28.73 3.01
C HIS A 92 -3.91 27.32 3.35
N ILE A 93 -2.90 26.84 2.64
CA ILE A 93 -2.42 25.46 2.75
C ILE A 93 -0.90 25.46 2.96
N GLU A 94 -0.47 25.69 4.21
CA GLU A 94 0.90 25.42 4.65
C GLU A 94 1.16 23.91 4.54
N GLY A 95 2.02 23.49 3.60
CA GLY A 95 2.51 22.09 3.52
C GLY A 95 2.18 21.31 2.25
N PHE A 96 1.50 21.90 1.25
CA PHE A 96 1.32 21.26 -0.07
C PHE A 96 2.38 21.64 -1.10
N ALA A 97 3.21 22.65 -0.80
CA ALA A 97 4.45 22.89 -1.53
C ALA A 97 5.62 22.26 -0.74
N PRO A 98 6.55 21.56 -1.40
CA PRO A 98 7.81 21.17 -0.78
C PRO A 98 8.65 22.38 -0.37
#